data_AF-A0A1I2IQ80-F1
#
_entry.id   AF-A0A1I2IQ80-F1
#
_cell.length_a   1.000
_cell.length_b   1.000
_cell.length_c   1.000
_cell.angle_alpha   90.00
_cell.angle_beta   90.00
_cell.angle_gamma   90.00
#
_symmetry.space_group_name_H-M   'P 1'
#
loop_
_entity.id
_entity.type
_entity.pdbx_description
1 polymer ?
#
loop_
_entity_poly.entity_id
_entity_poly.type
_entity_poly.pdbx_seq_one_letter_code
_entity_poly.pdbx_strand_id
1 'polypeptide(L)'
;MASHDLSTGTAAEPAVYPMPAPGDDARFTVGLTIDVGKVLTEHGYPPIRSGADYVRLQSALFDFLYTLTPAGSTQLIPVADPGTPDRLPAVA
;
A
#
# COMPACT_ATOMS: atom_id res chain seq x y z
N MET A 1 2.77 18.34 42.07
CA MET A 1 2.55 19.06 40.80
C MET A 1 2.84 18.08 39.65
N ALA A 2 2.02 18.15 38.59
CA ALA A 2 1.92 17.29 37.39
C ALA A 2 3.24 16.68 36.86
N SER A 3 3.32 15.41 36.42
CA SER A 3 2.61 14.65 35.36
C SER A 3 2.95 15.08 33.92
N HIS A 4 3.37 14.07 33.14
CA HIS A 4 3.69 14.00 31.69
C HIS A 4 5.12 14.43 31.29
N ASP A 5 5.89 13.67 30.51
CA ASP A 5 5.46 12.84 29.37
C ASP A 5 6.44 11.67 29.04
N LEU A 6 5.86 10.54 28.66
CA LEU A 6 6.47 9.42 27.95
C LEU A 6 6.23 9.63 26.45
N SER A 7 7.23 9.96 25.63
CA SER A 7 7.23 9.82 24.14
C SER A 7 8.43 10.56 23.56
N THR A 8 9.18 10.10 22.56
CA THR A 8 9.11 8.96 21.63
C THR A 8 10.49 8.88 20.96
N GLY A 9 10.83 7.70 20.44
CA GLY A 9 12.17 7.36 19.97
C GLY A 9 12.82 8.28 18.95
N THR A 10 14.14 8.14 18.86
CA THR A 10 15.01 8.51 17.72
C THR A 10 14.20 8.73 16.45
N ALA A 11 14.07 10.00 16.07
CA ALA A 11 13.49 10.41 14.79
C ALA A 11 14.25 9.69 13.67
N ALA A 12 13.61 8.69 13.06
CA ALA A 12 14.07 8.07 11.83
C ALA A 12 14.29 9.18 10.79
N GLU A 13 15.37 9.11 10.01
CA GLU A 13 15.52 9.96 8.82
C GLU A 13 14.22 9.91 8.01
N PRO A 14 13.72 11.07 7.54
CA PRO A 14 12.47 11.11 6.81
C PRO A 14 12.59 10.19 5.60
N ALA A 15 11.59 9.32 5.41
CA ALA A 15 11.53 8.45 4.25
C ALA A 15 11.70 9.28 2.97
N VAL A 16 12.61 8.87 2.08
CA VAL A 16 12.90 9.57 0.81
C VAL A 16 11.68 9.55 -0.13
N TYR A 17 10.78 8.60 0.08
CA TYR A 17 9.50 8.49 -0.63
C TYR A 17 8.33 8.58 0.34
N PRO A 18 7.18 9.10 -0.11
CA PRO A 18 6.92 9.64 -1.46
C PRO A 18 7.62 10.99 -1.70
N MET A 19 8.02 11.23 -2.94
CA MET A 19 8.53 12.51 -3.42
C MET A 19 7.38 13.39 -3.93
N PRO A 20 7.51 14.72 -3.91
CA PRO A 20 6.55 15.60 -4.58
C PRO A 20 6.45 15.24 -6.06
N ALA A 21 5.24 14.96 -6.56
CA ALA A 21 5.01 14.69 -7.97
C ALA A 21 5.25 15.97 -8.79
N PRO A 22 6.25 16.04 -9.69
CA PRO A 22 6.31 17.12 -10.65
C PRO A 22 5.20 16.93 -11.69
N GLY A 23 4.73 18.03 -12.30
CA GLY A 23 3.63 17.98 -13.28
C GLY A 23 3.92 17.10 -14.51
N ASP A 24 5.21 16.93 -14.84
CA ASP A 24 5.71 15.97 -15.82
C ASP A 24 7.10 15.50 -15.35
N ASP A 25 7.22 14.23 -14.92
CA ASP A 25 8.52 13.67 -14.53
C ASP A 25 9.13 12.92 -15.70
N ALA A 26 10.09 13.54 -16.38
CA ALA A 26 10.83 12.92 -17.48
C ALA A 26 11.60 11.64 -17.07
N ARG A 27 11.79 11.40 -15.76
CA ARG A 27 12.41 10.16 -15.25
C ARG A 27 11.42 9.00 -15.21
N PHE A 28 10.12 9.29 -15.09
CA PHE A 28 9.08 8.25 -15.01
C PHE A 28 8.63 7.81 -16.41
N THR A 29 9.46 6.97 -17.03
CA THR A 29 9.29 6.55 -18.42
C THR A 29 8.70 5.15 -18.58
N VAL A 30 8.28 4.83 -19.81
CA VAL A 30 7.90 3.46 -20.19
C VAL A 30 9.06 2.48 -20.00
N GLY A 31 10.28 2.91 -20.34
CA GLY A 31 11.49 2.12 -20.16
C GLY A 31 11.74 1.73 -18.70
N LEU A 32 11.54 2.67 -17.78
CA LEU A 32 11.71 2.41 -16.34
C LEU A 32 10.79 1.27 -15.87
N THR A 33 9.51 1.30 -16.22
CA THR A 33 8.55 0.25 -15.83
C THR A 33 8.95 -1.11 -16.40
N ILE A 34 9.43 -1.16 -17.65
CA ILE A 34 9.92 -2.39 -18.28
C ILE A 34 11.16 -2.92 -17.56
N ASP A 35 12.11 -2.04 -17.22
CA ASP A 35 13.35 -2.44 -16.56
C ASP A 35 13.10 -2.96 -15.14
N VAL A 36 12.19 -2.34 -14.38
CA VAL A 36 11.72 -2.90 -13.11
C VAL A 36 11.07 -4.27 -13.32
N GLY A 37 10.23 -4.42 -14.34
CA GLY A 37 9.61 -5.70 -14.70
C GLY A 37 10.64 -6.81 -14.98
N LYS A 38 11.75 -6.48 -15.64
CA LYS A 38 12.87 -7.42 -15.87
C LYS A 38 13.51 -7.83 -14.56
N VAL A 39 13.86 -6.88 -13.70
CA VAL A 39 14.45 -7.15 -12.38
C VAL A 39 13.54 -8.08 -11.57
N LEU A 40 12.23 -7.80 -11.53
CA LEU A 40 11.26 -8.67 -10.87
C LEU A 40 11.28 -10.09 -11.47
N THR A 41 11.31 -10.20 -12.79
CA THR A 41 11.38 -11.50 -13.48
C THR A 41 12.66 -12.26 -13.14
N GLU A 42 13.80 -11.58 -13.08
CA GLU A 42 15.10 -12.15 -12.68
C GLU A 42 15.09 -12.66 -11.24
N HIS A 43 14.30 -12.03 -10.36
CA HIS A 43 14.08 -12.49 -8.99
C HIS A 43 12.99 -13.57 -8.87
N GLY A 44 12.45 -14.07 -9.98
CA GLY A 44 11.48 -15.18 -10.01
C GLY A 44 10.02 -14.76 -9.91
N TYR A 45 9.72 -13.46 -9.98
CA TYR A 45 8.35 -12.99 -10.11
C TYR A 45 7.82 -13.22 -11.53
N PRO A 46 6.49 -13.33 -11.72
CA PRO A 46 5.92 -13.47 -13.06
C PRO A 46 6.28 -12.30 -13.98
N PRO A 47 6.60 -12.56 -15.26
CA PRO A 47 6.87 -11.50 -16.22
C PRO A 47 5.60 -10.72 -16.58
N ILE A 48 5.78 -9.50 -17.09
CA ILE A 48 4.72 -8.71 -17.71
C ILE A 48 4.25 -9.44 -18.98
N ARG A 49 2.99 -9.89 -19.02
CA ARG A 49 2.44 -10.65 -20.16
C ARG A 49 1.51 -9.82 -21.04
N SER A 50 1.03 -8.70 -20.53
CA SER A 50 0.02 -7.87 -21.18
C SER A 50 0.21 -6.39 -20.87
N GLY A 51 -0.44 -5.54 -21.67
CA GLY A 51 -0.51 -4.10 -21.38
C GLY A 51 -1.18 -3.79 -20.03
N ALA A 52 -2.11 -4.64 -19.57
CA ALA A 52 -2.75 -4.48 -18.26
C ALA A 52 -1.76 -4.71 -17.11
N ASP A 53 -0.88 -5.71 -17.23
CA ASP A 53 0.18 -5.97 -16.24
C ASP A 53 1.16 -4.81 -16.19
N TYR A 54 1.52 -4.26 -17.36
CA TYR A 54 2.36 -3.07 -17.48
C TYR A 54 1.74 -1.88 -16.76
N VAL A 55 0.46 -1.56 -17.04
CA VAL A 55 -0.24 -0.42 -16.40
C VAL A 55 -0.33 -0.61 -14.90
N ARG A 56 -0.62 -1.83 -14.42
CA ARG A 56 -0.65 -2.12 -12.98
C ARG A 56 0.70 -1.89 -12.31
N LEU A 57 1.78 -2.35 -12.93
CA LEU A 57 3.13 -2.11 -12.41
C LEU A 57 3.48 -0.62 -12.44
N GLN A 58 3.13 0.07 -13.52
CA GLN A 58 3.33 1.52 -13.65
C GLN A 58 2.58 2.29 -12.56
N SER A 59 1.30 1.98 -12.32
CA SER A 59 0.52 2.61 -11.25
C SER A 59 1.11 2.33 -9.87
N ALA A 60 1.51 1.08 -9.58
CA ALA A 60 2.13 0.74 -8.30
C ALA A 60 3.46 1.48 -8.07
N LEU A 61 4.29 1.63 -9.11
CA LEU A 61 5.51 2.42 -9.04
C LEU A 61 5.22 3.91 -8.85
N PHE A 62 4.23 4.45 -9.56
CA PHE A 62 3.82 5.85 -9.38
C PHE A 62 3.36 6.09 -7.95
N ASP A 63 2.51 5.22 -7.41
CA ASP A 63 1.99 5.34 -6.05
C ASP A 63 3.09 5.23 -5.01
N PHE A 64 4.05 4.33 -5.20
CA PHE A 64 5.22 4.24 -4.33
C PHE A 64 6.08 5.51 -4.39
N LEU A 65 6.31 6.06 -5.58
CA LEU A 65 7.21 7.20 -5.77
C LEU A 65 6.61 8.53 -5.35
N TYR A 66 5.30 8.73 -5.51
CA TYR A 66 4.69 10.05 -5.43
C TYR A 66 3.50 10.16 -4.50
N THR A 67 2.82 9.04 -4.24
CA THR A 67 1.62 9.06 -3.43
C THR A 67 1.99 8.72 -1.99
N LEU A 68 1.68 9.62 -1.05
CA LEU A 68 1.64 9.26 0.35
C LEU A 68 0.46 8.32 0.51
N THR A 69 0.68 7.03 0.31
CA THR A 69 -0.23 6.02 0.82
C THR A 69 -0.07 6.11 2.33
N PRO A 70 -1.00 6.70 3.10
CA PRO A 70 -0.92 6.59 4.54
C PRO A 70 -0.91 5.09 4.83
N ALA A 71 0.16 4.61 5.46
CA ALA A 71 0.25 3.26 5.99
C ALA A 71 -0.82 3.12 7.08
N GLY A 72 -2.08 2.93 6.69
CA GLY A 72 -3.21 3.20 7.56
C GLY A 72 -4.59 2.92 6.99
N SER A 73 -4.69 2.21 5.87
CA SER A 73 -5.94 1.56 5.46
C SER A 73 -5.73 0.07 5.24
N THR A 74 -5.03 -0.58 6.17
CA THR A 74 -5.50 -1.89 6.62
C THR A 74 -6.88 -1.65 7.21
N GLN A 75 -7.90 -1.62 6.34
CA GLN A 75 -9.27 -1.84 6.78
C GLN A 75 -9.22 -3.23 7.43
N LEU A 76 -9.17 -3.23 8.76
CA LEU A 76 -9.65 -4.34 9.56
C LEU A 76 -11.02 -4.67 8.99
N ILE A 77 -11.08 -5.71 8.16
CA ILE A 77 -12.34 -6.31 7.76
C ILE A 77 -13.00 -6.65 9.09
N PRO A 78 -14.13 -6.05 9.50
CA PRO A 78 -14.85 -6.57 10.63
C PRO A 78 -15.22 -7.99 10.20
N VAL A 79 -14.60 -8.98 10.84
CA VAL A 79 -15.15 -10.32 10.82
C VAL A 79 -16.55 -10.15 11.38
N ALA A 80 -17.55 -10.15 10.49
CA ALA A 80 -18.92 -10.26 10.89
C ALA A 80 -18.99 -11.59 11.62
N ASP A 81 -19.11 -11.54 12.93
CA ASP A 81 -19.36 -12.69 13.80
C ASP A 81 -20.54 -13.48 13.20
N PRO A 82 -20.34 -14.69 12.66
CA PRO A 82 -21.44 -15.50 12.17
C PRO A 82 -21.99 -16.28 13.36
N GLY A 83 -22.74 -15.62 14.24
CA GLY A 83 -23.04 -16.29 15.51
C GLY A 83 -24.00 -15.61 16.48
N THR A 84 -25.12 -15.04 16.03
CA THR A 84 -26.29 -14.98 16.92
C THR A 84 -27.19 -16.18 16.60
N PRO A 85 -27.11 -17.30 17.35
CA PRO A 85 -28.09 -18.35 17.21
C PRO A 85 -29.46 -17.83 17.67
N ASP A 86 -30.40 -17.89 16.73
CA ASP A 86 -31.79 -18.28 16.92
C ASP A 86 -32.25 -18.38 18.38
N ARG A 87 -33.02 -17.38 18.84
CA ARG A 87 -33.86 -17.53 20.03
C ARG A 87 -35.33 -17.31 19.67
N LEU A 88 -35.96 -18.39 19.21
CA LEU A 88 -37.40 -18.59 19.39
C LEU A 88 -37.76 -18.49 20.88
N PRO A 89 -38.77 -17.71 21.30
CA PRO A 89 -39.50 -18.03 22.51
C PRO A 89 -40.60 -19.04 22.17
N ALA A 90 -40.48 -20.18 22.85
CA ALA A 90 -41.48 -21.21 22.99
C ALA A 90 -42.82 -20.67 23.51
N VAL A 91 -43.89 -21.29 23.01
CA VAL A 91 -45.23 -21.48 23.59
C VAL A 91 -45.50 -20.91 25.00
N ALA A 92 -46.55 -20.10 25.08
CA ALA A 92 -47.65 -20.24 26.03
C ALA A 92 -48.91 -19.59 25.44
#